data_AF-A0A9D6LW90-F1
#
_entry.id   AF-A0A9D6LW90-F1
#
_cell.length_a   1.000
_cell.length_b   1.000
_cell.length_c   1.000
_cell.angle_alpha   90.00
_cell.angle_beta   90.00
_cell.angle_gamma   90.00
#
_symmetry.space_group_name_H-M   'P 1'
#
loop_
_entity.id
_entity.type
_entity.pdbx_description
1 polymer ?
#
loop_
_entity_poly.entity_id
_entity_poly.type
_entity_poly.pdbx_seq_one_letter_code
_entity_poly.pdbx_strand_id
1 'polypeptide(L)'
;MSLNIRRKWVAFPFLVAAVLYGAESGTQLLVQVRPEALLLQQDENAVGLRIRLASGTMARIWTDRSCGLPESDTYLVSRSGTYIIPFSAIENKGATTICLSSSDGSISTSLQFLSSR
;
A
#
# COMPACT_ATOMS: atom_id res chain seq x y z
N MET A 1 26.23 95.47 -8.98
CA MET A 1 25.93 94.27 -9.79
C MET A 1 25.41 93.19 -8.86
N SER A 2 24.11 92.87 -8.89
CA SER A 2 23.51 91.80 -8.08
C SER A 2 22.75 90.88 -9.04
N LEU A 3 23.19 89.62 -9.14
CA LEU A 3 22.70 88.65 -10.12
C LEU A 3 21.70 87.69 -9.46
N ASN A 4 20.49 87.68 -10.00
CA ASN A 4 19.33 86.90 -9.59
C ASN A 4 19.41 85.48 -10.19
N ILE A 5 19.28 84.40 -9.41
CA ILE A 5 19.05 83.05 -9.97
C ILE A 5 17.96 82.35 -9.14
N ARG A 6 16.74 82.34 -9.68
CA ARG A 6 15.63 81.49 -9.25
C ARG A 6 15.82 80.09 -9.84
N ARG A 7 16.06 79.08 -9.00
CA ARG A 7 16.21 77.69 -9.42
C ARG A 7 14.94 76.90 -9.05
N LYS A 8 14.05 76.70 -10.01
CA LYS A 8 12.84 75.87 -9.87
C LYS A 8 13.24 74.39 -9.89
N TRP A 9 12.85 73.63 -8.87
CA TRP A 9 13.02 72.18 -8.80
C TRP A 9 11.77 71.50 -9.37
N VAL A 10 11.94 70.66 -10.38
CA VAL A 10 10.88 69.82 -10.97
C VAL A 10 11.02 68.43 -10.36
N ALA A 11 9.97 67.97 -9.68
CA ALA A 11 9.88 66.64 -9.09
C ALA A 11 9.66 65.58 -10.19
N PHE A 12 10.42 64.49 -10.13
CA PHE A 12 10.29 63.34 -11.03
C PHE A 12 9.81 62.14 -10.20
N PRO A 13 8.57 61.64 -10.37
CA PRO A 13 8.12 60.49 -9.59
C PRO A 13 8.68 59.20 -10.20
N PHE A 14 9.46 58.48 -9.40
CA PHE A 14 9.97 57.15 -9.71
C PHE A 14 8.84 56.13 -9.46
N LEU A 15 8.27 55.57 -10.52
CA LEU A 15 7.19 54.60 -10.46
C LEU A 15 7.80 53.20 -10.37
N VAL A 16 7.75 52.59 -9.18
CA VAL A 16 8.25 51.23 -8.92
C VAL A 16 7.13 50.22 -9.25
N ALA A 17 7.32 49.45 -10.32
CA ALA A 17 6.44 48.33 -10.65
C ALA A 17 6.84 47.11 -9.80
N ALA A 18 5.99 46.71 -8.85
CA ALA A 18 6.17 45.49 -8.09
C ALA A 18 5.69 44.28 -8.91
N VAL A 19 6.60 43.38 -9.28
CA VAL A 19 6.27 42.09 -9.90
C VAL A 19 5.83 41.15 -8.79
N LEU A 20 4.54 40.80 -8.76
CA LEU A 20 4.02 39.72 -7.90
C LEU A 20 4.34 38.38 -8.56
N TYR A 21 5.37 37.70 -8.08
CA TYR A 21 5.56 36.28 -8.36
C TYR A 21 4.50 35.49 -7.59
N GLY A 22 3.50 34.97 -8.31
CA GLY A 22 2.57 33.98 -7.77
C GLY A 22 3.33 32.68 -7.51
N ALA A 23 3.58 32.37 -6.24
CA ALA A 23 4.11 31.07 -5.84
C ALA A 23 3.01 30.03 -6.03
N GLU A 24 3.16 29.13 -7.02
CA GLU A 24 2.30 27.96 -7.15
C GLU A 24 2.59 26.99 -6.00
N SER A 25 1.68 26.95 -5.03
CA SER A 25 1.73 26.03 -3.90
C SER A 25 1.34 24.61 -4.35
N GLY A 26 2.29 23.84 -4.87
CA GLY A 26 2.09 22.43 -5.18
C GLY A 26 1.86 21.62 -3.90
N THR A 27 0.66 21.05 -3.72
CA THR A 27 0.35 20.18 -2.59
C THR A 27 0.75 18.75 -2.93
N GLN A 28 1.69 18.16 -2.18
CA GLN A 28 2.08 16.76 -2.35
C GLN A 28 1.33 15.88 -1.35
N LEU A 29 0.73 14.78 -1.83
CA LEU A 29 0.07 13.78 -0.99
C LEU A 29 0.98 12.55 -0.88
N LEU A 30 1.44 12.25 0.34
CA LEU A 30 2.15 11.01 0.63
C LEU A 30 1.13 9.96 1.09
N VAL A 31 1.00 8.86 0.34
CA VAL A 31 0.17 7.71 0.72
C VAL A 31 1.07 6.56 1.13
N GLN A 32 1.01 6.17 2.40
CA GLN A 32 1.72 5.00 2.90
C GLN A 32 0.80 3.78 2.84
N VAL A 33 1.20 2.78 2.07
CA VAL A 33 0.46 1.53 1.92
C VAL A 33 1.19 0.42 2.67
N ARG A 34 0.51 -0.25 3.61
CA ARG A 34 1.09 -1.33 4.41
C ARG A 34 0.68 -2.71 3.87
N PRO A 35 1.57 -3.72 3.91
CA PRO A 35 1.18 -5.10 3.64
C PRO A 35 0.17 -5.62 4.67
N GLU A 36 -0.85 -6.32 4.20
CA GLU A 36 -1.95 -6.83 5.02
C GLU A 36 -2.58 -8.06 4.36
N ALA A 37 -3.11 -8.99 5.17
CA ALA A 37 -3.86 -10.14 4.67
C ALA A 37 -4.99 -10.52 5.61
N LEU A 38 -6.08 -11.02 5.04
CA LEU A 38 -7.24 -11.53 5.72
C LEU A 38 -7.68 -12.84 5.05
N LEU A 39 -7.70 -13.91 5.83
CA LEU A 39 -8.29 -15.19 5.45
C LEU A 39 -9.73 -15.25 5.96
N LEU A 40 -10.63 -15.72 5.11
CA LEU A 40 -12.05 -15.88 5.41
C LEU A 40 -12.50 -17.26 4.96
N GLN A 41 -13.21 -17.99 5.82
CA GLN A 41 -13.90 -19.20 5.38
C GLN A 41 -15.08 -18.76 4.52
N GLN A 42 -15.07 -19.12 3.24
CA GLN A 42 -16.13 -18.75 2.31
C GLN A 42 -17.16 -19.87 2.19
N ASP A 43 -16.70 -21.09 1.92
CA ASP A 43 -17.50 -22.31 1.77
C ASP A 43 -16.77 -23.50 2.40
N GLU A 44 -17.39 -24.68 2.42
CA GLU A 44 -16.77 -25.92 2.91
C GLU A 44 -15.57 -26.40 2.07
N ASN A 45 -15.44 -25.90 0.83
CA ASN A 45 -14.42 -26.34 -0.13
C ASN A 45 -13.48 -25.22 -0.60
N ALA A 46 -13.61 -24.00 -0.05
CA ALA A 46 -12.82 -22.86 -0.50
C ALA A 46 -12.54 -21.87 0.63
N VAL A 47 -11.38 -21.21 0.52
CA VAL A 47 -11.00 -20.08 1.38
C VAL A 47 -10.99 -18.79 0.56
N GLY A 48 -11.58 -17.75 1.14
CA GLY A 48 -11.43 -16.39 0.67
C GLY A 48 -10.14 -15.79 1.20
N LEU A 49 -9.35 -15.16 0.33
CA LEU A 49 -8.18 -14.39 0.70
C LEU A 49 -8.34 -12.96 0.21
N ARG A 50 -8.17 -11.98 1.09
CA ARG A 50 -7.92 -10.58 0.72
C ARG A 50 -6.51 -10.24 1.14
N ILE A 51 -5.65 -9.87 0.19
CA ILE A 51 -4.24 -9.63 0.45
C ILE A 51 -3.73 -8.39 -0.26
N ARG A 52 -2.85 -7.68 0.41
CA ARG A 52 -2.06 -6.59 -0.13
C ARG A 52 -0.59 -6.88 0.14
N LEU A 53 0.15 -7.18 -0.93
CA LEU A 53 1.57 -7.50 -0.89
C LEU A 53 2.42 -6.24 -1.05
N ALA A 54 3.65 -6.29 -0.53
CA ALA A 54 4.69 -5.34 -0.90
C ALA A 54 5.16 -5.57 -2.33
N SER A 55 5.82 -4.57 -2.93
CA SER A 55 6.33 -4.70 -4.29
C SER A 55 7.39 -5.80 -4.38
N GLY A 56 7.25 -6.69 -5.35
CA GLY A 56 8.18 -7.81 -5.58
C GLY A 56 8.05 -8.96 -4.58
N THR A 57 7.07 -8.94 -3.68
CA THR A 57 6.85 -10.02 -2.71
C THR A 57 5.73 -10.95 -3.16
N MET A 58 5.79 -12.18 -2.66
CA MET A 58 4.79 -13.22 -2.94
C MET A 58 4.31 -13.80 -1.61
N ALA A 59 3.08 -14.28 -1.56
CA ALA A 59 2.59 -15.08 -0.45
C ALA A 59 2.43 -16.54 -0.86
N ARG A 60 2.62 -17.43 0.11
CA ARG A 60 2.31 -18.85 0.00
C ARG A 60 1.17 -19.17 0.94
N ILE A 61 0.31 -20.07 0.48
CA ILE A 61 -0.78 -20.62 1.25
C ILE A 61 -0.63 -22.13 1.25
N TRP A 62 -0.76 -22.73 2.43
CA TRP A 62 -0.71 -24.16 2.60
C TRP A 62 -1.58 -24.57 3.77
N THR A 63 -1.82 -25.87 3.89
CA THR A 63 -2.48 -26.44 5.07
C THR A 63 -1.46 -27.16 5.93
N ASP A 64 -1.46 -26.88 7.22
CA ASP A 64 -0.65 -27.57 8.22
C ASP A 64 -1.38 -27.52 9.57
N ARG A 65 -1.06 -28.39 10.51
CA ARG A 65 -1.63 -28.34 11.87
C ARG A 65 -1.10 -27.15 12.66
N SER A 66 0.18 -26.79 12.47
CA SER A 66 0.90 -25.79 13.28
C SER A 66 1.37 -24.55 12.53
N CYS A 67 1.12 -24.46 11.22
CA CYS A 67 1.70 -23.41 10.37
C CYS A 67 3.23 -23.30 10.48
N GLY A 68 3.88 -24.46 10.40
CA GLY A 68 5.33 -24.57 10.26
C GLY A 68 5.81 -24.09 8.88
N LEU A 69 6.95 -24.59 8.44
CA LEU A 69 7.47 -24.20 7.13
C LEU A 69 6.54 -24.69 6.01
N PRO A 70 6.28 -23.87 4.98
CA PRO A 70 5.54 -24.31 3.81
C PRO A 70 6.26 -25.48 3.13
N GLU A 71 5.54 -26.57 2.88
CA GLU A 71 6.02 -27.71 2.07
C GLU A 71 6.08 -27.34 0.57
N SER A 72 6.46 -28.28 -0.30
CA SER A 72 6.48 -28.09 -1.76
C SER A 72 5.11 -27.68 -2.33
N ASP A 73 4.04 -28.24 -1.76
CA ASP A 73 2.69 -28.13 -2.28
C ASP A 73 1.97 -26.94 -1.64
N THR A 74 2.37 -25.74 -2.08
CA THR A 74 1.77 -24.47 -1.67
C THR A 74 1.09 -23.78 -2.83
N TYR A 75 -0.03 -23.12 -2.54
CA TYR A 75 -0.64 -22.20 -3.47
C TYR A 75 0.07 -20.85 -3.42
N LEU A 76 0.58 -20.38 -4.56
CA LEU A 76 1.38 -19.17 -4.65
C LEU A 76 0.53 -17.98 -5.10
N VAL A 77 0.56 -16.91 -4.31
CA VAL A 77 -0.10 -15.64 -4.59
C VAL A 77 0.96 -14.59 -4.91
N SER A 78 1.04 -14.19 -6.17
CA SER A 78 2.08 -13.27 -6.66
C SER A 78 1.62 -11.82 -6.76
N ARG A 79 0.34 -11.52 -6.49
CA ARG A 79 -0.23 -10.18 -6.63
C ARG A 79 -1.20 -9.87 -5.49
N SER A 80 -1.37 -8.58 -5.21
CA SER A 80 -2.41 -8.07 -4.31
C SER A 80 -3.79 -8.26 -4.94
N GLY A 81 -4.81 -8.54 -4.12
CA GLY A 81 -6.18 -8.70 -4.59
C GLY A 81 -7.08 -9.48 -3.64
N THR A 82 -8.24 -9.85 -4.17
CA THR A 82 -9.17 -10.78 -3.52
C THR A 82 -9.19 -12.07 -4.34
N TYR A 83 -9.03 -13.20 -3.66
CA TYR A 83 -8.96 -14.53 -4.24
C TYR A 83 -9.97 -15.45 -3.57
N ILE A 84 -10.49 -16.38 -4.37
CA ILE A 84 -11.25 -17.54 -3.88
C ILE A 84 -10.41 -18.75 -4.26
N ILE A 85 -9.89 -19.46 -3.26
CA ILE A 85 -8.91 -20.51 -3.46
C ILE A 85 -9.57 -21.83 -3.06
N PRO A 86 -9.83 -22.73 -4.02
CA PRO A 86 -10.43 -24.02 -3.71
C PRO A 86 -9.43 -24.90 -2.96
N PHE A 87 -9.90 -25.74 -2.05
CA PHE A 87 -9.05 -26.70 -1.34
C PHE A 87 -8.51 -27.81 -2.24
N SER A 88 -8.97 -27.92 -3.49
CA SER A 88 -8.30 -28.76 -4.48
C SER A 88 -6.99 -28.16 -4.98
N ALA A 89 -6.80 -26.84 -4.87
CA ALA A 89 -5.59 -26.14 -5.29
C ALA A 89 -4.52 -26.05 -4.18
N ILE A 90 -4.89 -26.43 -2.95
CA ILE A 90 -4.00 -26.50 -1.79
C ILE A 90 -4.07 -27.95 -1.32
N GLU A 91 -2.99 -28.71 -1.35
CA GLU A 91 -3.05 -30.14 -1.01
C GLU A 91 -3.51 -30.33 0.45
N ASN A 92 -4.80 -30.62 0.64
CA ASN A 92 -5.40 -30.77 1.96
C ASN A 92 -5.08 -32.17 2.52
N LYS A 93 -3.94 -32.28 3.20
CA LYS A 93 -3.48 -33.52 3.85
C LYS A 93 -4.22 -33.82 5.18
N GLY A 94 -5.51 -33.49 5.27
CA GLY A 94 -6.31 -33.62 6.49
C GLY A 94 -5.91 -32.64 7.59
N ALA A 95 -5.29 -31.52 7.22
CA ALA A 95 -4.92 -30.46 8.13
C ALA A 95 -6.10 -29.51 8.36
N THR A 96 -6.27 -29.08 9.61
CA THR A 96 -7.41 -28.26 10.04
C THR A 96 -7.13 -26.75 9.98
N THR A 97 -5.92 -26.35 9.60
CA THR A 97 -5.53 -24.94 9.60
C THR A 97 -4.96 -24.57 8.23
N ILE A 98 -5.42 -23.44 7.68
CA ILE A 98 -4.76 -22.75 6.58
C ILE A 98 -3.76 -21.77 7.14
N CYS A 99 -2.59 -21.80 6.53
CA CYS A 99 -1.46 -20.98 6.86
C CYS A 99 -1.15 -20.09 5.67
N LEU A 100 -0.85 -18.83 5.95
CA LEU A 100 -0.45 -17.86 4.95
C LEU A 100 0.79 -17.12 5.45
N SER A 101 1.81 -17.06 4.60
CA SER A 101 3.01 -16.29 4.87
C SER A 101 3.54 -15.63 3.61
N SER A 102 4.06 -14.42 3.74
CA SER A 102 4.74 -13.71 2.67
C SER A 102 6.24 -13.99 2.66
N SER A 103 6.86 -13.91 1.48
CA SER A 103 8.28 -14.17 1.26
C SER A 103 9.21 -13.18 1.97
N ASP A 104 8.70 -11.99 2.29
CA ASP A 104 9.38 -10.94 3.05
C ASP A 104 9.09 -11.02 4.57
N GLY A 105 8.26 -11.97 5.01
CA GLY A 105 7.89 -12.17 6.41
C GLY A 105 6.99 -11.07 7.01
N SER A 106 6.55 -10.09 6.21
CA SER A 106 5.71 -8.99 6.70
C SER A 106 4.26 -9.42 7.01
N ILE A 107 3.82 -10.52 6.42
CA ILE A 107 2.51 -11.13 6.61
C ILE A 107 2.70 -12.56 7.09
N SER A 108 2.08 -12.89 8.22
CA SER A 108 1.92 -14.25 8.71
C SER A 108 0.59 -14.35 9.42
N THR A 109 -0.31 -15.20 8.92
CA THR A 109 -1.65 -15.39 9.50
C THR A 109 -2.15 -16.80 9.25
N SER A 110 -3.13 -17.22 10.03
CA SER A 110 -3.73 -18.54 9.91
C SER A 110 -5.22 -18.51 10.17
N LEU A 111 -5.92 -19.49 9.61
CA LEU A 111 -7.35 -19.69 9.81
C LEU A 111 -7.59 -21.17 10.11
N GLN A 112 -8.26 -21.44 11.22
CA GLN A 112 -8.71 -22.80 11.54
C GLN A 112 -10.06 -23.06 10.86
N PHE A 113 -10.19 -24.23 10.26
CA PHE A 113 -11.47 -24.74 9.78
C PHE A 113 -12.24 -25.37 10.91
N LEU A 114 -13.44 -24.83 11.15
CA LEU A 114 -14.45 -25.53 11.91
C LEU A 114 -15.13 -26.50 10.94
N SER A 115 -14.66 -27.75 10.92
CA SER A 115 -15.40 -28.84 10.27
C SER A 115 -16.65 -29.10 11.12
N SER A 116 -17.81 -28.66 10.63
CA SER A 116 -19.09 -29.09 11.20
C SER A 116 -19.23 -30.58 10.90
N ARG A 117 -19.18 -31.41 11.94
CA ARG A 117 -19.55 -32.83 11.85
C ARG A 117 -21.05 -33.00 11.76
#